data_AF-K0BB32-F1
#
_entry.id   AF-K0BB32-F1
#
_cell.length_a   1.000
_cell.length_b   1.000
_cell.length_c   1.000
_cell.angle_alpha   90.00
_cell.angle_beta   90.00
_cell.angle_gamma   90.00
#
_symmetry.space_group_name_H-M   'P 1'
#
loop_
_entity.id
_entity.type
_entity.pdbx_description
1 polymer ?
#
loop_
_entity_poly.entity_id
_entity_poly.type
_entity_poly.pdbx_seq_one_letter_code
_entity_poly.pdbx_strand_id
1 'polypeptide(L)'
;MAVLIREQVNGKEKKIYKTNLEKVTTSIAKKADELDDKIKKKIEQIEKEAESNGLIELKSKKGNVVKLYHFVGNELKPFVDNLKLSKGDKPYIWQAINYHSKFLKISESASGRLKRDPVTSTWTYCYNLGEYDTAQVQEYDWTQWVEIFDSSITTKDKRVVPWLIKKKKESFSDGSLQNWFRALMREIRNHLKDYDTTVLSDKELEEELKIAFEKFSQTYTEN
;
A
#
# COMPACT_ATOMS: atom_id res chain seq x y z
N MET A 1 -2.81 -7.75 -20.08
CA MET A 1 -3.41 -6.53 -20.66
C MET A 1 -2.38 -5.44 -20.52
N ALA A 2 -2.00 -4.75 -21.60
CA ALA A 2 -1.00 -3.71 -21.49
C ALA A 2 -1.52 -2.48 -20.73
N VAL A 3 -0.61 -1.81 -20.05
CA VAL A 3 -0.84 -0.52 -19.38
C VAL A 3 -0.02 0.53 -20.10
N LEU A 4 -0.66 1.65 -20.44
CA LEU A 4 0.04 2.80 -20.99
C LEU A 4 0.71 3.58 -19.86
N ILE A 5 2.03 3.72 -19.94
CA ILE A 5 2.80 4.62 -19.09
C ILE A 5 3.49 5.66 -19.96
N ARG A 6 3.95 6.75 -19.34
CA ARG A 6 4.76 7.77 -20.01
C ARG A 6 6.08 7.98 -19.29
N GLU A 7 7.14 8.03 -20.08
CA GLU A 7 8.50 8.26 -19.60
C GLU A 7 9.13 9.44 -20.36
N GLN A 8 10.01 10.17 -19.68
CA GLN A 8 10.82 11.22 -20.30
C GLN A 8 12.04 10.57 -20.93
N VAL A 9 12.17 10.66 -22.26
CA VAL A 9 13.32 10.17 -23.02
C VAL A 9 13.88 11.35 -23.80
N ASN A 10 15.10 11.76 -23.49
CA ASN A 10 15.77 12.92 -24.11
C ASN A 10 14.92 14.22 -24.03
N GLY A 11 14.28 14.46 -22.87
CA GLY A 11 13.43 15.64 -22.64
C GLY A 11 12.09 15.63 -23.38
N LYS A 12 11.73 14.52 -24.04
CA LYS A 12 10.42 14.32 -24.67
C LYS A 12 9.66 13.22 -23.97
N GLU A 13 8.37 13.47 -23.76
CA GLU A 13 7.46 12.44 -23.26
C GLU A 13 7.23 11.38 -24.33
N LYS A 14 7.43 10.12 -23.97
CA LYS A 14 7.16 8.96 -24.83
C LYS A 14 6.12 8.06 -24.19
N LYS A 15 5.10 7.70 -24.98
CA LYS A 15 4.13 6.66 -24.65
C LYS A 15 4.78 5.28 -24.72
N ILE A 16 4.63 4.49 -23.67
CA ILE A 16 5.16 3.13 -23.59
C ILE A 16 4.04 2.20 -23.11
N TYR A 17 3.74 1.19 -23.92
CA TYR A 17 2.78 0.15 -23.57
C TYR A 17 3.51 -0.98 -22.86
N LYS A 18 3.43 -1.02 -21.53
CA LYS A 18 4.08 -2.06 -20.71
C LYS A 18 3.14 -3.25 -20.57
N THR A 19 3.68 -4.45 -20.79
CA THR A 19 2.97 -5.70 -20.54
C THR A 19 3.94 -6.86 -20.32
N ASN A 20 3.49 -7.91 -19.66
CA ASN A 20 4.19 -9.19 -19.55
C ASN A 20 4.09 -10.06 -20.82
N LEU A 21 3.31 -9.65 -21.82
CA LEU A 21 3.22 -10.32 -23.11
C LEU A 21 4.46 -10.02 -23.98
N GLU A 22 4.90 -10.98 -24.80
CA GLU A 22 6.09 -10.84 -25.65
C GLU A 22 5.95 -9.75 -26.73
N LYS A 23 4.72 -9.48 -27.21
CA LYS A 23 4.48 -8.49 -28.28
C LYS A 23 3.21 -7.69 -28.03
N VAL A 24 3.32 -6.37 -28.22
CA VAL A 24 2.19 -5.43 -28.19
C VAL A 24 1.63 -5.30 -29.61
N THR A 25 0.39 -5.76 -29.81
CA THR A 25 -0.36 -5.57 -31.07
C THR A 25 -1.15 -4.26 -31.03
N THR A 26 -1.63 -3.79 -32.19
CA THR A 26 -2.51 -2.61 -32.30
C THR A 26 -3.77 -2.73 -31.42
N SER A 27 -4.35 -3.93 -31.34
CA SER A 27 -5.51 -4.18 -30.46
C SER A 27 -5.16 -4.04 -28.98
N ILE A 28 -3.98 -4.52 -28.56
CA ILE A 28 -3.50 -4.38 -27.19
C ILE A 28 -3.22 -2.92 -26.86
N ALA A 29 -2.61 -2.17 -27.79
CA ALA A 29 -2.35 -0.74 -27.62
C ALA A 29 -3.67 0.05 -27.45
N LYS A 30 -4.66 -0.20 -28.30
CA LYS A 30 -5.99 0.43 -28.19
C LYS A 30 -6.66 0.15 -26.84
N LYS A 31 -6.61 -1.09 -26.36
CA LYS A 31 -7.14 -1.44 -25.02
C LYS A 31 -6.38 -0.73 -23.89
N ALA A 32 -5.08 -0.52 -24.06
CA ALA A 32 -4.27 0.22 -23.08
C ALA A 32 -4.60 1.71 -23.08
N ASP A 33 -4.89 2.31 -24.23
CA ASP A 33 -5.40 3.70 -24.32
C ASP A 33 -6.79 3.82 -23.65
N GLU A 34 -7.71 2.88 -23.93
CA GLU A 34 -9.03 2.85 -23.28
C GLU A 34 -8.93 2.68 -21.74
N LEU A 35 -7.98 1.85 -21.29
CA LEU A 35 -7.68 1.69 -19.87
C LEU A 35 -7.13 3.00 -19.27
N ASP A 36 -6.23 3.67 -19.98
CA ASP A 36 -5.64 4.93 -19.54
C ASP A 36 -6.69 6.03 -19.36
N ASP A 37 -7.65 6.14 -20.28
CA ASP A 37 -8.79 7.05 -20.16
C ASP A 37 -9.67 6.73 -18.95
N LYS A 38 -9.87 5.44 -18.64
CA LYS A 38 -10.60 5.02 -17.43
C LYS A 38 -9.84 5.40 -16.15
N ILE A 39 -8.52 5.19 -16.13
CA ILE A 39 -7.67 5.59 -15.01
C ILE A 39 -7.76 7.10 -14.81
N LYS A 40 -7.59 7.89 -15.89
CA LYS A 40 -7.70 9.34 -15.84
C LYS A 40 -9.02 9.79 -15.19
N LYS A 41 -10.16 9.32 -15.71
CA LYS A 41 -11.48 9.68 -15.18
C LYS A 41 -11.64 9.30 -13.72
N LYS A 42 -11.17 8.12 -13.31
CA LYS A 42 -11.26 7.68 -11.91
C LYS A 42 -10.39 8.53 -10.99
N ILE A 43 -9.17 8.89 -11.40
CA ILE A 43 -8.28 9.73 -10.60
C ILE A 43 -8.82 11.16 -10.48
N GLU A 44 -9.33 11.74 -11.57
CA GLU A 44 -9.99 13.05 -11.54
C GLU A 44 -11.20 13.03 -10.58
N GLN A 45 -11.98 11.96 -10.59
CA GLN A 45 -13.09 11.76 -9.64
C GLN A 45 -12.59 11.70 -8.19
N ILE A 46 -11.62 10.83 -7.89
CA ILE A 46 -11.07 10.66 -6.53
C ILE A 46 -10.53 11.99 -6.00
N GLU A 47 -9.79 12.74 -6.81
CA GLU A 47 -9.22 14.03 -6.40
C GLU A 47 -10.32 15.06 -6.12
N LYS A 48 -11.35 15.12 -6.96
CA LYS A 48 -12.50 16.03 -6.75
C LYS A 48 -13.27 15.70 -5.49
N GLU A 49 -13.50 14.41 -5.21
CA GLU A 49 -14.21 13.98 -3.99
C GLU A 49 -13.35 14.22 -2.75
N ALA A 50 -12.05 13.94 -2.80
CA ALA A 50 -11.12 14.25 -1.72
C ALA A 50 -11.05 15.75 -1.42
N GLU A 51 -11.05 16.60 -2.45
CA GLU A 51 -11.12 18.06 -2.31
C GLU A 51 -12.43 18.50 -1.67
N SER A 52 -13.57 17.99 -2.18
CA SER A 52 -14.90 18.31 -1.66
C SER A 52 -15.08 17.91 -0.19
N ASN A 53 -14.41 16.84 0.25
CA ASN A 53 -14.41 16.37 1.63
C ASN A 53 -13.34 17.03 2.51
N GLY A 54 -12.60 18.02 2.00
CA GLY A 54 -11.54 18.69 2.76
C GLY A 54 -10.36 17.77 3.13
N LEU A 55 -10.10 16.72 2.35
CA LEU A 55 -9.05 15.75 2.65
C LEU A 55 -7.69 16.12 2.04
N ILE A 56 -7.67 16.91 0.95
CA ILE A 56 -6.43 17.26 0.24
C ILE A 56 -5.44 17.99 1.14
N GLU A 57 -5.94 18.87 2.01
CA GLU A 57 -5.15 19.60 3.01
C GLU A 57 -4.45 18.69 4.04
N LEU A 58 -4.89 17.43 4.18
CA LEU A 58 -4.27 16.47 5.09
C LEU A 58 -2.95 15.93 4.55
N LYS A 59 -2.67 16.08 3.24
CA LYS A 59 -1.44 15.58 2.60
C LYS A 59 -0.16 16.09 3.28
N SER A 60 -0.19 17.31 3.82
CA SER A 60 0.94 17.96 4.49
C SER A 60 0.84 17.95 6.02
N LYS A 61 -0.24 17.41 6.59
CA LYS A 61 -0.46 17.38 8.05
C LYS A 61 0.04 16.06 8.64
N LYS A 62 1.11 16.14 9.45
CA LYS A 62 1.66 14.98 10.18
C LYS A 62 0.55 14.33 11.02
N GLY A 63 0.47 12.99 10.98
CA GLY A 63 -0.51 12.19 11.73
C GLY A 63 -1.89 12.05 11.08
N ASN A 64 -2.34 12.99 10.25
CA ASN A 64 -3.68 12.96 9.64
C ASN A 64 -3.70 12.50 8.18
N VAL A 65 -2.54 12.43 7.53
CA VAL A 65 -2.43 12.00 6.13
C VAL A 65 -2.99 10.59 5.88
N VAL A 66 -2.99 9.72 6.90
CA VAL A 66 -3.52 8.36 6.80
C VAL A 66 -5.01 8.34 6.42
N LYS A 67 -5.80 9.33 6.87
CA LYS A 67 -7.23 9.44 6.53
C LYS A 67 -7.43 9.72 5.04
N LEU A 68 -6.61 10.61 4.47
CA LEU A 68 -6.62 10.88 3.04
C LEU A 68 -6.22 9.62 2.25
N TYR A 69 -5.14 8.95 2.66
CA TYR A 69 -4.66 7.76 1.95
C TYR A 69 -5.61 6.57 2.07
N HIS A 70 -6.34 6.45 3.18
CA HIS A 70 -7.42 5.47 3.33
C HIS A 70 -8.60 5.77 2.40
N PHE A 71 -9.04 7.03 2.33
CA PHE A 71 -10.08 7.44 1.39
C PHE A 71 -9.71 7.08 -0.06
N VAL A 72 -8.49 7.44 -0.47
CA VAL A 72 -7.94 7.08 -1.78
C VAL A 72 -7.94 5.56 -1.97
N GLY A 73 -7.54 4.80 -0.94
CA GLY A 73 -7.54 3.34 -0.93
C GLY A 73 -8.91 2.72 -1.18
N ASN A 74 -9.93 3.19 -0.44
CA ASN A 74 -11.31 2.70 -0.55
C ASN A 74 -11.88 2.90 -1.96
N GLU A 75 -11.54 4.00 -2.61
CA GLU A 75 -11.97 4.28 -3.99
C GLU A 75 -11.14 3.52 -5.03
N LEU A 76 -9.84 3.38 -4.79
CA LEU A 76 -8.91 2.82 -5.75
C LEU A 76 -8.96 1.29 -5.79
N LYS A 77 -9.11 0.64 -4.62
CA LYS A 77 -9.13 -0.82 -4.51
C LYS A 77 -10.18 -1.50 -5.39
N PRO A 78 -11.49 -1.20 -5.26
CA PRO A 78 -12.51 -1.83 -6.09
C PRO A 78 -12.33 -1.50 -7.57
N PHE A 79 -11.86 -0.29 -7.89
CA PHE A 79 -11.54 0.08 -9.28
C PHE A 79 -10.45 -0.83 -9.85
N VAL A 80 -9.31 -0.95 -9.19
CA VAL A 80 -8.17 -1.75 -9.64
C VAL A 80 -8.51 -3.24 -9.72
N ASP A 81 -9.23 -3.77 -8.73
CA ASP A 81 -9.60 -5.19 -8.70
C ASP A 81 -10.56 -5.55 -9.86
N ASN A 82 -11.42 -4.61 -10.27
CA ASN A 82 -12.31 -4.78 -11.41
C ASN A 82 -11.62 -4.74 -12.79
N LEU A 83 -10.39 -4.23 -12.89
CA LEU A 83 -9.66 -4.17 -14.16
C LEU A 83 -9.13 -5.52 -14.62
N LYS A 84 -9.11 -6.54 -13.73
CA LYS A 84 -8.66 -7.91 -14.03
C LYS A 84 -7.29 -7.96 -14.73
N LEU A 85 -6.36 -7.09 -14.32
CA LEU A 85 -4.98 -7.10 -14.80
C LEU A 85 -4.25 -8.36 -14.34
N SER A 86 -3.31 -8.85 -15.17
CA SER A 86 -2.45 -9.95 -14.76
C SER A 86 -1.53 -9.52 -13.61
N LYS A 87 -1.05 -10.47 -12.80
CA LYS A 87 -0.09 -10.17 -11.71
C LYS A 87 1.15 -9.43 -12.22
N GLY A 88 1.62 -9.75 -13.43
CA GLY A 88 2.79 -9.10 -14.03
C GLY A 88 2.51 -7.70 -14.59
N ASP A 89 1.28 -7.41 -15.03
CA ASP A 89 0.91 -6.09 -15.56
C ASP A 89 0.50 -5.11 -14.46
N LYS A 90 -0.04 -5.62 -13.35
CA LYS A 90 -0.61 -4.80 -12.25
C LYS A 90 0.36 -3.72 -11.74
N PRO A 91 1.67 -3.96 -11.54
CA PRO A 91 2.58 -2.93 -11.06
C PRO A 91 2.66 -1.66 -11.93
N TYR A 92 2.39 -1.77 -13.23
CA TYR A 92 2.45 -0.61 -14.14
C TYR A 92 1.29 0.37 -13.94
N ILE A 93 0.19 -0.07 -13.33
CA ILE A 93 -0.98 0.80 -13.10
C ILE A 93 -0.65 1.99 -12.20
N TRP A 94 0.26 1.80 -11.23
CA TRP A 94 0.62 2.84 -10.28
C TRP A 94 1.30 4.03 -10.96
N GLN A 95 2.08 3.79 -12.02
CA GLN A 95 2.68 4.85 -12.82
C GLN A 95 1.62 5.59 -13.65
N ALA A 96 0.67 4.87 -14.25
CA ALA A 96 -0.44 5.47 -14.98
C ALA A 96 -1.32 6.33 -14.06
N ILE A 97 -1.66 5.83 -12.86
CA ILE A 97 -2.38 6.57 -11.82
C ILE A 97 -1.62 7.85 -11.44
N ASN A 98 -0.34 7.74 -11.12
CA ASN A 98 0.47 8.89 -10.73
C ASN A 98 0.62 9.93 -11.84
N TYR A 99 0.59 9.50 -13.09
CA TYR A 99 0.65 10.40 -14.24
C TYR A 99 -0.56 11.32 -14.29
N HIS A 100 -1.77 10.76 -14.16
CA HIS A 100 -3.04 11.50 -14.24
C HIS A 100 -3.38 12.28 -12.96
N SER A 101 -2.74 11.94 -11.84
CA SER A 101 -2.93 12.67 -10.59
C SER A 101 -2.33 14.07 -10.64
N LYS A 102 -3.03 15.04 -10.05
CA LYS A 102 -2.55 16.42 -9.86
C LYS A 102 -2.20 16.65 -8.39
N PHE A 103 -3.20 16.61 -7.53
CA PHE A 103 -3.05 16.91 -6.10
C PHE A 103 -2.46 15.75 -5.32
N LEU A 104 -2.81 14.51 -5.69
CA LEU A 104 -2.32 13.30 -5.03
C LEU A 104 -1.01 12.78 -5.66
N LYS A 105 -0.49 13.49 -6.66
CA LYS A 105 0.76 13.13 -7.34
C LYS A 105 1.90 12.94 -6.35
N ILE A 106 2.60 11.82 -6.48
CA ILE A 106 3.86 11.54 -5.79
C ILE A 106 4.93 12.38 -6.48
N SER A 107 5.71 13.13 -5.68
CA SER A 107 6.75 14.02 -6.19
C SER A 107 7.78 13.27 -7.03
N GLU A 108 8.47 13.98 -7.93
CA GLU A 108 9.52 13.38 -8.76
C GLU A 108 10.66 12.77 -7.93
N SER A 109 11.02 13.38 -6.79
CA SER A 109 12.01 12.85 -5.85
C SER A 109 11.58 11.52 -5.22
N ALA A 110 10.28 11.32 -4.96
CA ALA A 110 9.72 10.06 -4.47
C ALA A 110 9.35 9.08 -5.60
N SER A 111 9.29 9.54 -6.85
CA SER A 111 8.95 8.74 -8.03
C SER A 111 10.01 7.69 -8.38
N GLY A 112 11.21 7.78 -7.82
CA GLY A 112 12.25 6.75 -7.96
C GLY A 112 11.77 5.38 -7.49
N ARG A 113 11.04 5.32 -6.36
CA ARG A 113 10.40 4.08 -5.90
C ARG A 113 9.33 3.63 -6.88
N LEU A 114 8.44 4.53 -7.30
CA LEU A 114 7.36 4.20 -8.23
C LEU A 114 7.84 3.59 -9.56
N LYS A 115 9.03 3.98 -10.05
CA LYS A 115 9.62 3.40 -11.27
C LYS A 115 10.40 2.12 -11.02
N ARG A 116 11.24 2.10 -9.97
CA ARG A 116 12.14 0.97 -9.65
C ARG A 116 11.40 -0.20 -9.02
N ASP A 117 10.49 0.10 -8.11
CA ASP A 117 9.76 -0.86 -7.30
C ASP A 117 8.32 -0.34 -7.04
N PRO A 118 7.43 -0.47 -8.04
CA PRO A 118 6.07 0.06 -7.94
C PRO A 118 5.26 -0.58 -6.80
N VAL A 119 5.63 -1.79 -6.33
CA VAL A 119 4.89 -2.49 -5.28
C VAL A 119 5.13 -1.89 -3.89
N THR A 120 6.22 -1.13 -3.69
CA THR A 120 6.52 -0.36 -2.46
C THR A 120 6.27 1.14 -2.64
N SER A 121 5.31 1.49 -3.49
CA SER A 121 4.90 2.88 -3.74
C SER A 121 3.72 3.30 -2.87
N THR A 122 3.59 4.61 -2.60
CA THR A 122 2.45 5.19 -1.88
C THR A 122 1.10 4.76 -2.49
N TRP A 123 1.00 4.65 -3.81
CA TRP A 123 -0.24 4.19 -4.46
C TRP A 123 -0.60 2.76 -4.10
N THR A 124 0.40 1.86 -4.04
CA THR A 124 0.18 0.48 -3.59
C THR A 124 -0.24 0.44 -2.12
N TYR A 125 0.37 1.26 -1.27
CA TYR A 125 -0.01 1.34 0.13
C TYR A 125 -1.42 1.91 0.33
N CYS A 126 -1.82 2.94 -0.42
CA CYS A 126 -3.21 3.41 -0.42
C CYS A 126 -4.15 2.28 -0.82
N TYR A 127 -3.85 1.59 -1.93
CA TYR A 127 -4.63 0.43 -2.38
C TYR A 127 -4.75 -0.66 -1.28
N ASN A 128 -3.67 -0.94 -0.54
CA ASN A 128 -3.68 -1.90 0.56
C ASN A 128 -4.48 -1.38 1.78
N LEU A 129 -4.44 -0.08 2.09
CA LEU A 129 -5.26 0.50 3.15
C LEU A 129 -6.76 0.32 2.91
N GLY A 130 -7.20 0.28 1.65
CA GLY A 130 -8.60 0.04 1.30
C GLY A 130 -9.13 -1.35 1.69
N GLU A 131 -8.29 -2.24 2.25
CA GLU A 131 -8.73 -3.52 2.83
C GLU A 131 -9.30 -3.40 4.24
N TYR A 132 -9.08 -2.26 4.92
CA TYR A 132 -9.40 -2.08 6.34
C TYR A 132 -10.46 -1.01 6.53
N ASP A 133 -11.24 -1.12 7.61
CA ASP A 133 -12.19 -0.07 7.97
C ASP A 133 -11.50 1.16 8.57
N THR A 134 -12.25 2.27 8.67
CA THR A 134 -11.71 3.55 9.17
C THR A 134 -11.18 3.47 10.59
N ALA A 135 -11.80 2.67 11.47
CA ALA A 135 -11.37 2.52 12.85
C ALA A 135 -10.07 1.72 12.94
N GLN A 136 -9.93 0.68 12.11
CA GLN A 136 -8.69 -0.09 11.99
C GLN A 136 -7.53 0.76 11.45
N VAL A 137 -7.77 1.56 10.42
CA VAL A 137 -6.71 2.39 9.81
C VAL A 137 -6.19 3.46 10.77
N GLN A 138 -7.04 4.01 11.62
CA GLN A 138 -6.65 5.03 12.60
C GLN A 138 -5.82 4.47 13.77
N GLU A 139 -5.65 3.15 13.88
CA GLU A 139 -4.77 2.58 14.90
C GLU A 139 -3.29 2.90 14.68
N TYR A 140 -2.89 3.20 13.46
CA TYR A 140 -1.50 3.49 13.14
C TYR A 140 -1.40 4.77 12.32
N ASP A 141 -0.33 5.54 12.54
CA ASP A 141 0.05 6.62 11.67
C ASP A 141 0.65 6.09 10.36
N TRP A 142 0.83 7.00 9.40
CA TRP A 142 1.31 6.64 8.08
C TRP A 142 2.71 6.00 8.07
N THR A 143 3.59 6.39 8.99
CA THR A 143 4.94 5.82 9.09
C THR A 143 4.87 4.34 9.46
N GLN A 144 4.04 4.00 10.46
CA GLN A 144 3.86 2.61 10.84
C GLN A 144 3.15 1.82 9.73
N TRP A 145 2.16 2.38 9.05
CA TRP A 145 1.53 1.72 7.90
C TRP A 145 2.53 1.40 6.78
N VAL A 146 3.44 2.31 6.46
CA VAL A 146 4.52 2.04 5.50
C VAL A 146 5.42 0.90 6.00
N GLU A 147 5.83 0.91 7.27
CA GLU A 147 6.64 -0.17 7.87
C GLU A 147 5.87 -1.52 7.89
N ILE A 148 4.56 -1.50 8.12
CA ILE A 148 3.69 -2.68 8.03
C ILE A 148 3.69 -3.20 6.60
N PHE A 149 3.52 -2.36 5.58
CA PHE A 149 3.45 -2.83 4.19
C PHE A 149 4.81 -3.20 3.59
N ASP A 150 5.91 -2.65 4.10
CA ASP A 150 7.26 -3.01 3.69
C ASP A 150 7.80 -4.27 4.39
N SER A 151 7.16 -4.73 5.47
CA SER A 151 7.59 -5.93 6.18
C SER A 151 7.38 -7.19 5.32
N SER A 152 8.43 -8.00 5.24
CA SER A 152 8.38 -9.27 4.50
C SER A 152 7.37 -10.26 5.10
N ILE A 153 7.15 -10.21 6.42
CA ILE A 153 6.20 -11.08 7.12
C ILE A 153 4.76 -10.77 6.70
N THR A 154 4.35 -9.51 6.76
CA THR A 154 2.99 -9.05 6.41
C THR A 154 2.75 -9.07 4.90
N THR A 155 3.79 -8.91 4.08
CA THR A 155 3.70 -9.07 2.62
C THR A 155 3.46 -10.53 2.23
N LYS A 156 4.09 -11.48 2.94
CA LYS A 156 3.87 -12.91 2.73
C LYS A 156 2.51 -13.36 3.28
N ASP A 157 2.13 -12.88 4.46
CA ASP A 157 0.91 -13.28 5.14
C ASP A 157 0.12 -12.08 5.66
N LYS A 158 -0.94 -11.74 4.95
CA LYS A 158 -1.80 -10.58 5.25
C LYS A 158 -2.54 -10.72 6.58
N ARG A 159 -2.72 -11.95 7.11
CA ARG A 159 -3.44 -12.20 8.37
C ARG A 159 -2.74 -11.58 9.58
N VAL A 160 -1.45 -11.31 9.47
CA VAL A 160 -0.65 -10.65 10.51
C VAL A 160 -1.12 -9.21 10.77
N VAL A 161 -1.63 -8.51 9.76
CA VAL A 161 -2.01 -7.09 9.91
C VAL A 161 -3.25 -6.90 10.80
N PRO A 162 -4.38 -7.62 10.59
CA PRO A 162 -5.49 -7.59 11.55
C PRO A 162 -5.08 -7.96 12.97
N TRP A 163 -4.16 -8.93 13.13
CA TRP A 163 -3.65 -9.30 14.45
C TRP A 163 -2.88 -8.15 15.11
N LEU A 164 -2.01 -7.44 14.38
CA LEU A 164 -1.27 -6.27 14.90
C LEU A 164 -2.23 -5.19 15.40
N ILE A 165 -3.25 -4.87 14.60
CA ILE A 165 -4.29 -3.89 14.94
C ILE A 165 -5.03 -4.30 16.23
N LYS A 166 -5.48 -5.55 16.31
CA LYS A 166 -6.11 -6.12 17.50
C LYS A 166 -5.19 -6.02 18.71
N LYS A 167 -3.93 -6.42 18.57
CA LYS A 167 -2.97 -6.44 19.68
C LYS A 167 -2.59 -5.06 20.19
N LYS A 168 -2.48 -4.08 19.30
CA LYS A 168 -2.29 -2.68 19.69
C LYS A 168 -3.48 -2.18 20.51
N LYS A 169 -4.72 -2.42 20.07
CA LYS A 169 -5.94 -2.04 20.82
C LYS A 169 -6.00 -2.67 22.22
N GLU A 170 -5.57 -3.92 22.34
CA GLU A 170 -5.65 -4.68 23.60
C GLU A 170 -4.53 -4.34 24.59
N SER A 171 -3.33 -3.97 24.10
CA SER A 171 -2.12 -4.02 24.93
C SER A 171 -1.27 -2.76 24.93
N PHE A 172 -1.52 -1.80 24.05
CA PHE A 172 -0.84 -0.50 24.08
C PHE A 172 -1.66 0.51 24.89
N SER A 173 -1.14 0.92 26.05
CA SER A 173 -1.77 1.90 26.94
C SER A 173 -1.21 3.31 26.77
N ASP A 174 0.12 3.43 26.73
CA ASP A 174 0.84 4.69 26.87
C ASP A 174 2.27 4.63 26.31
N GLY A 175 2.93 5.79 26.26
CA GLY A 175 4.29 5.94 25.76
C GLY A 175 4.39 6.15 24.24
N SER A 176 5.57 5.86 23.68
CA SER A 176 5.84 6.03 22.26
C SER A 176 5.30 4.84 21.46
N LEU A 177 4.17 5.03 20.77
CA LEU A 177 3.58 4.02 19.87
C LEU A 177 4.61 3.52 18.85
N GLN A 178 5.46 4.41 18.31
CA GLN A 178 6.49 4.03 17.34
C GLN A 178 7.52 3.07 17.94
N ASN A 179 7.95 3.31 19.19
CA ASN A 179 8.95 2.46 19.84
C ASN A 179 8.35 1.11 20.19
N TRP A 180 7.13 1.12 20.77
CA TRP A 180 6.35 -0.09 21.05
C TRP A 180 6.17 -0.93 19.78
N PHE A 181 5.72 -0.31 18.69
CA PHE A 181 5.49 -0.96 17.40
C PHE A 181 6.79 -1.55 16.84
N ARG A 182 7.90 -0.81 16.84
CA ARG A 182 9.18 -1.29 16.31
C ARG A 182 9.75 -2.44 17.12
N ALA A 183 9.61 -2.40 18.45
CA ALA A 183 10.02 -3.49 19.33
C ALA A 183 9.19 -4.75 19.06
N LEU A 184 7.87 -4.64 19.00
CA LEU A 184 7.00 -5.77 18.66
C LEU A 184 7.32 -6.36 17.28
N MET A 185 7.44 -5.52 16.25
CA MET A 185 7.78 -5.97 14.90
C MET A 185 9.17 -6.60 14.81
N ARG A 186 10.12 -6.22 15.68
CA ARG A 186 11.41 -6.89 15.77
C ARG A 186 11.24 -8.31 16.31
N GLU A 187 10.49 -8.50 17.39
CA GLU A 187 10.29 -9.83 17.95
C GLU A 187 9.49 -10.76 17.02
N ILE A 188 8.45 -10.24 16.36
CA ILE A 188 7.72 -10.99 15.32
C ILE A 188 8.66 -11.43 14.20
N ARG A 189 9.51 -10.51 13.70
CA ARG A 189 10.47 -10.84 12.63
C ARG A 189 11.51 -11.85 13.07
N ASN A 190 12.01 -11.74 14.29
CA ASN A 190 12.99 -12.69 14.83
C ASN A 190 12.37 -14.09 14.99
N HIS A 191 11.14 -14.15 15.49
CA HIS A 191 10.43 -15.40 15.72
C HIS A 191 10.02 -16.09 14.42
N LEU A 192 9.55 -15.33 13.43
CA LEU A 192 9.00 -15.86 12.17
C LEU A 192 9.99 -15.80 10.99
N LYS A 193 11.26 -15.47 11.22
CA LYS A 193 12.25 -15.19 10.15
C LYS A 193 12.34 -16.31 9.10
N ASP A 194 12.37 -17.55 9.58
CA ASP A 194 12.61 -18.75 8.79
C ASP A 194 11.34 -19.62 8.65
N TYR A 195 10.17 -19.10 9.07
CA TYR A 195 8.88 -19.77 8.95
C TYR A 195 8.14 -19.35 7.69
N ASP A 196 7.62 -20.33 6.95
CA ASP A 196 6.59 -20.07 5.96
C ASP A 196 5.22 -20.04 6.66
N THR A 197 4.80 -18.85 7.07
CA THR A 197 3.53 -18.67 7.79
C THR A 197 2.30 -19.02 6.93
N THR A 198 2.45 -19.11 5.60
CA THR A 198 1.32 -19.42 4.70
C THR A 198 0.85 -20.86 4.81
N VAL A 199 1.67 -21.75 5.38
CA VAL A 199 1.29 -23.15 5.65
C VAL A 199 0.51 -23.31 6.96
N LEU A 200 0.51 -22.28 7.81
CA LEU A 200 -0.18 -22.29 9.10
C LEU A 200 -1.66 -21.99 8.90
N SER A 201 -2.51 -22.71 9.64
CA SER A 201 -3.89 -22.32 9.86
C SER A 201 -3.97 -20.99 10.64
N ASP A 202 -5.15 -20.37 10.65
CA ASP A 202 -5.36 -19.11 11.36
C ASP A 202 -5.05 -19.22 12.86
N LYS A 203 -5.35 -20.38 13.47
CA LYS A 203 -5.08 -20.64 14.90
C LYS A 203 -3.59 -20.78 15.17
N GLU A 204 -2.90 -21.58 14.37
CA GLU A 204 -1.45 -21.78 14.52
C GLU A 204 -0.70 -20.46 14.32
N LEU A 205 -1.10 -19.65 13.33
CA LEU A 205 -0.51 -18.32 13.15
C LEU A 205 -0.76 -17.41 14.36
N GLU A 206 -1.97 -17.41 14.94
CA GLU A 206 -2.28 -16.63 16.14
C GLU A 206 -1.44 -17.07 17.34
N GLU A 207 -1.21 -18.37 17.51
CA GLU A 207 -0.34 -18.94 18.55
C GLU A 207 1.12 -18.50 18.38
N GLU A 208 1.67 -18.59 17.16
CA GLU A 208 3.04 -18.15 16.88
C GLU A 208 3.23 -16.64 17.12
N LEU A 209 2.25 -15.83 16.72
CA LEU A 209 2.26 -14.39 16.99
C LEU A 209 2.13 -14.09 18.48
N LYS A 210 1.39 -14.90 19.24
CA LYS A 210 1.30 -14.78 20.69
C LYS A 210 2.63 -15.09 21.36
N ILE A 211 3.37 -16.11 20.93
CA ILE A 211 4.71 -16.42 21.44
C ILE A 211 5.66 -15.25 21.20
N ALA A 212 5.64 -14.66 20.01
CA ALA A 212 6.43 -13.46 19.70
C ALA A 212 6.03 -12.27 20.60
N PHE A 213 4.73 -12.11 20.87
CA PHE A 213 4.22 -11.07 21.76
C PHE A 213 4.66 -11.25 23.21
N GLU A 214 4.65 -12.48 23.74
CA GLU A 214 5.08 -12.77 25.12
C GLU A 214 6.56 -12.44 25.32
N LYS A 215 7.42 -12.79 24.36
CA LYS A 215 8.84 -12.39 24.34
C LYS A 215 8.98 -10.87 24.30
N PHE A 216 8.20 -10.21 23.44
CA PHE A 216 8.15 -8.76 23.39
C PHE A 216 7.78 -8.15 24.75
N SER A 217 6.72 -8.62 25.39
CA SER A 217 6.28 -8.11 26.69
C SER A 217 7.35 -8.26 27.77
N GLN A 218 8.03 -9.41 27.85
CA GLN A 218 9.14 -9.62 28.79
C GLN A 218 10.24 -8.58 28.60
N THR A 219 10.72 -8.41 27.36
CA THR A 219 11.81 -7.48 27.05
C THR A 219 11.42 -6.00 27.16
N TYR A 220 10.15 -5.67 26.92
CA TYR A 220 9.69 -4.28 26.89
C TYR A 220 9.34 -3.74 28.28
N THR A 221 8.95 -4.59 29.23
CA THR A 221 8.67 -4.17 30.62
C THR A 221 9.94 -4.02 31.47
N GLU A 222 11.05 -4.63 31.05
CA GLU A 222 12.36 -4.52 31.73
C GLU A 222 13.14 -3.24 31.40
N ASN A 223 12.64 -2.39 30.48
CA ASN A 223 13.26 -1.14 30.03
C ASN A 223 12.37 0.07 30.31
#